data_AF-A0A7W6TC16-F1
#
_entry.id   AF-A0A7W6TC16-F1
#
_cell.length_a   1.000
_cell.length_b   1.000
_cell.length_c   1.000
_cell.angle_alpha   90.00
_cell.angle_beta   90.00
_cell.angle_gamma   90.00
#
_symmetry.space_group_name_H-M   'P 1'
#
loop_
_entity.id
_entity.type
_entity.pdbx_description
1 polymer ?
#
loop_
_entity_poly.entity_id
_entity_poly.type
_entity_poly.pdbx_seq_one_letter_code
_entity_poly.pdbx_strand_id
1 'polypeptide(L)' 'MDYGEIRRRIVGLGNGRFLTVIYTEREEAIRLISARKSTRAERREYDNAH' A
#
# COMPACT_ATOMS: atom_id res chain seq x y z
N MET A 1 -16.34 -16.31 -4.63
CA MET A 1 -16.59 -15.71 -3.30
C MET A 1 -15.23 -15.48 -2.68
N ASP A 2 -14.79 -14.23 -2.59
CA ASP A 2 -13.47 -13.84 -2.10
C ASP A 2 -13.52 -13.92 -0.56
N TYR A 3 -13.18 -15.08 -0.01
CA TYR A 3 -13.28 -15.34 1.43
C TYR A 3 -12.18 -14.56 2.18
N GLY A 4 -12.53 -13.40 2.73
CA GLY A 4 -12.00 -12.89 4.01
C GLY A 4 -10.68 -12.10 4.02
N GLU A 5 -9.82 -12.14 3.01
CA GLU A 5 -8.57 -11.35 3.03
C GLU A 5 -8.82 -9.90 2.56
N ILE A 6 -9.04 -8.97 3.50
CA ILE A 6 -9.17 -7.53 3.22
C ILE A 6 -7.83 -7.01 2.69
N ARG A 7 -7.77 -6.76 1.38
CA ARG A 7 -6.62 -6.12 0.74
C ARG A 7 -6.67 -4.61 0.97
N ARG A 8 -5.61 -4.09 1.57
CA ARG A 8 -5.40 -2.66 1.79
C ARG A 8 -4.31 -2.16 0.88
N ARG A 9 -4.49 -0.93 0.38
CA ARG A 9 -3.51 -0.20 -0.43
C ARG A 9 -3.10 1.05 0.32
N ILE A 10 -1.79 1.25 0.50
CA ILE A 10 -1.23 2.47 1.04
C ILE A 10 -0.17 3.04 0.10
N VAL A 11 -0.04 4.36 0.09
CA VAL A 11 1.06 5.07 -0.56
C VAL A 11 1.82 5.80 0.53
N GLY A 12 3.14 5.77 0.49
CA GLY A 12 3.97 6.44 1.49
C GLY A 12 5.42 6.60 1.05
N LEU A 13 6.19 7.40 1.80
CA LEU A 13 7.62 7.60 1.59
C LEU A 13 8.42 6.58 2.42
N GLY A 14 9.19 5.72 1.76
CA GLY A 14 10.12 4.78 2.41
C GLY A 14 11.49 4.82 1.75
N ASN A 15 12.56 4.88 2.54
CA ASN A 15 13.95 5.01 2.03
C ASN A 15 14.10 6.13 0.97
N GLY A 16 13.45 7.28 1.19
CA GLY A 16 13.47 8.41 0.26
C GLY A 16 12.70 8.21 -1.05
N ARG A 17 11.88 7.15 -1.17
CA ARG A 17 11.11 6.84 -2.37
C ARG A 17 9.64 6.61 -2.06
N PHE A 18 8.77 7.16 -2.89
CA PHE A 18 7.35 6.84 -2.82
C PHE A 18 7.10 5.39 -3.23
N LEU A 19 6.49 4.64 -2.32
CA LEU A 19 6.12 3.24 -2.47
C LEU A 19 4.60 3.10 -2.37
N THR A 20 4.05 2.26 -3.25
CA THR A 20 2.69 1.79 -3.16
C THR A 20 2.76 0.36 -2.65
N VAL A 21 2.13 0.12 -1.50
CA VAL A 21 2.14 -1.17 -0.81
C VAL A 21 0.73 -1.71 -0.76
N ILE A 22 0.58 -2.96 -1.20
CA ILE A 22 -0.63 -3.75 -1.05
C ILE A 22 -0.35 -4.83 -0.01
N TYR A 23 -1.21 -4.91 0.99
CA TYR A 23 -1.06 -5.88 2.08
C TYR A 23 -2.42 -6.39 2.54
N THR A 24 -2.40 -7.49 3.27
CA THR A 24 -3.52 -7.93 4.08
C THR A 24 -3.06 -8.03 5.52
N GLU A 25 -3.96 -7.71 6.44
CA GLU A 25 -3.76 -7.99 7.85
C GLU A 25 -4.13 -9.45 8.12
N ARG A 26 -3.36 -10.07 9.00
CA ARG A 26 -3.66 -11.34 9.67
C ARG A 26 -3.59 -11.06 11.17
N GLU A 27 -4.11 -11.96 11.98
CA GLU A 27 -4.26 -11.76 13.43
C GLU A 27 -3.02 -11.15 14.10
N GLU A 28 -1.83 -11.71 13.83
CA GLU A 28 -0.58 -11.25 14.47
C GLU A 28 0.46 -10.71 13.48
N ALA A 29 0.12 -10.59 12.19
CA ALA A 29 1.11 -10.25 11.17
C ALA A 29 0.52 -9.49 9.99
N ILE A 30 1.37 -8.66 9.37
CA ILE A 30 1.07 -8.02 8.09
C ILE A 30 1.69 -8.85 6.98
N ARG A 31 0.86 -9.41 6.08
CA ARG A 31 1.36 -10.06 4.87
C ARG A 31 1.43 -9.03 3.76
N LEU A 32 2.66 -8.70 3.35
CA LEU A 32 2.90 -7.92 2.13
C LEU A 32 2.52 -8.77 0.91
N ILE A 33 1.66 -8.21 0.06
CA ILE A 33 1.26 -8.81 -1.21
C ILE A 33 2.08 -8.19 -2.34
N SER A 34 2.28 -6.87 -2.30
CA SER A 34 3.09 -6.16 -3.28
C SER A 34 3.71 -4.91 -2.65
N ALA A 35 4.97 -4.64 -2.96
CA ALA A 35 5.63 -3.37 -2.68
C ALA A 35 6.33 -2.90 -3.95
N ARG A 36 5.92 -1.75 -4.48
CA ARG A 36 6.46 -1.21 -5.73
C ARG A 36 6.67 0.29 -5.65
N LYS A 37 7.47 0.84 -6.57
CA LYS A 37 7.54 2.29 -6.77
C LYS A 37 6.15 2.82 -7.10
N SER A 38 5.72 3.88 -6.42
CA SER A 38 4.48 4.57 -6.78
C SER A 38 4.58 5.23 -8.14
N THR A 39 3.50 5.12 -8.89
CA THR A 39 3.29 5.86 -10.14
C THR A 39 3.10 7.36 -9.86
N ARG A 40 3.18 8.20 -10.90
CA ARG A 40 2.94 9.65 -10.76
C ARG A 40 1.53 9.96 -10.24
N ALA A 41 0.52 9.19 -10.64
CA ALA A 41 -0.85 9.38 -10.20
C ALA A 41 -1.02 9.04 -8.71
N GLU A 42 -0.52 7.87 -8.27
CA GLU A 42 -0.56 7.45 -6.87
C GLU A 42 0.20 8.43 -5.94
N ARG A 43 1.29 9.05 -6.42
CA ARG A 43 1.99 10.10 -5.67
C ARG A 43 1.13 11.36 -5.49
N ARG A 44 0.34 11.75 -6.49
CA ARG A 44 -0.56 12.90 -6.39
C ARG A 44 -1.71 12.62 -5.42
N GLU A 45 -2.22 11.38 -5.37
CA GLU A 45 -3.19 10.98 -4.35
C GLU A 45 -2.62 11.16 -2.93
N TYR A 46 -1.35 10.80 -2.73
CA TYR A 46 -0.66 11.01 -1.45
C TYR A 46 -0.51 12.50 -1.12
N ASP A 47 -0.08 13.32 -2.09
CA ASP A 47 0.12 14.77 -1.94
C ASP A 47 -1.19 15.49 -1.61
N ASN A 48 -2.31 15.13 -2.25
CA ASN A 48 -3.62 15.73 -1.99
C ASN A 48 -4.26 15.29 -0.67
N ALA A 49 -3.80 14.18 -0.09
CA ALA A 49 -4.31 13.64 1.17
C ALA A 49 -3.59 14.21 2.41
N HIS A 50 -2.56 15.04 2.21
CA HIS A 50 -1.75 15.68 3.24
C HIS A 50 -1.80 17.21 3.10
#